data_AF-A0A961CSK7-F1
#
_entry.id   AF-A0A961CSK7-F1
#
_cell.length_a   1.000
_cell.length_b   1.000
_cell.length_c   1.000
_cell.angle_alpha   90.00
_cell.angle_beta   90.00
_cell.angle_gamma   90.00
#
_symmetry.space_group_name_H-M   'P 1'
#
loop_
_entity.id
_entity.type
_entity.pdbx_description
1 polymer ?
#
loop_
_entity_poly.entity_id
_entity_poly.type
_entity_poly.pdbx_seq_one_letter_code
_entity_poly.pdbx_strand_id
1 'polypeptide(L)' 'LEQRFEPSTGSFTFRYRPDPSVEAPTSIVVPQRVYPDGYRVEVSGGTVTSAPNSGRLTVLADGIGEVMVRVTRSADGV' A
#
# COMPACT_ATOMS: atom_id res chain seq x y z
N LEU A 1 -0.07 10.17 12.04
CA LEU A 1 0.43 9.81 10.69
C LEU A 1 1.75 9.09 10.84
N GLU A 2 2.01 8.07 10.04
CA GLU A 2 3.15 7.15 10.20
C GLU A 2 3.61 6.69 8.81
N GLN A 3 4.91 6.57 8.60
CA GLN A 3 5.49 5.79 7.50
C GLN A 3 6.63 4.94 8.06
N ARG A 4 6.52 3.63 7.91
CA ARG A 4 7.52 2.70 8.46
C ARG A 4 7.75 1.54 7.51
N PHE A 5 9.01 1.15 7.35
CA PHE A 5 9.43 -0.05 6.64
C PHE A 5 10.32 -0.90 7.55
N GLU A 6 10.05 -2.20 7.61
CA GLU A 6 10.85 -3.19 8.34
C GLU A 6 11.58 -4.10 7.32
N PRO A 7 12.88 -3.87 7.05
CA PRO A 7 13.60 -4.57 5.98
C PRO A 7 13.67 -6.08 6.15
N SER A 8 13.72 -6.56 7.40
CA SER A 8 13.81 -7.99 7.72
C SER A 8 12.58 -8.76 7.23
N THR A 9 11.39 -8.18 7.40
CA THR A 9 10.11 -8.81 7.06
C THR A 9 9.51 -8.32 5.74
N GLY A 10 9.99 -7.18 5.22
CA GLY A 10 9.34 -6.48 4.12
C GLY A 10 8.02 -5.81 4.51
N SER A 11 7.69 -5.73 5.80
CA SER A 11 6.47 -5.06 6.25
C SER A 11 6.58 -3.55 6.04
N PHE A 12 5.62 -2.97 5.35
CA PHE A 12 5.48 -1.53 5.17
C PHE A 12 4.14 -1.07 5.72
N THR A 13 4.15 0.02 6.50
CA THR A 13 2.94 0.68 7.02
C THR A 13 2.98 2.15 6.62
N PHE A 14 1.86 2.64 6.10
CA PHE A 14 1.69 4.06 5.79
C PHE A 14 0.30 4.54 6.24
N ARG A 15 0.27 5.60 7.05
CA ARG A 15 -0.92 6.27 7.54
C ARG A 15 -0.91 7.73 7.16
N TYR A 16 -1.91 8.16 6.40
CA TYR A 16 -2.01 9.54 5.89
C TYR A 16 -3.45 10.06 6.02
N ARG A 17 -3.60 11.39 6.02
CA ARG A 17 -4.90 12.06 5.83
C ARG A 17 -4.98 12.53 4.38
N PRO A 18 -6.00 12.13 3.61
CA PRO A 18 -6.21 12.60 2.25
C PRO A 18 -6.44 14.11 2.21
N ASP A 19 -5.95 14.75 1.16
CA ASP A 19 -6.39 16.09 0.77
C ASP A 19 -7.57 15.94 -0.21
N PRO A 20 -8.79 16.39 0.14
CA PRO A 20 -9.97 16.21 -0.72
C PRO A 20 -9.89 16.99 -2.05
N SER A 21 -8.95 17.94 -2.19
CA SER A 21 -8.71 18.61 -3.47
C SER A 21 -7.88 17.78 -4.45
N VAL A 22 -7.28 16.67 -3.99
CA VAL A 22 -6.46 15.77 -4.81
C VAL A 22 -7.27 14.52 -5.17
N GLU A 23 -7.71 14.45 -6.42
CA GLU A 23 -8.47 13.29 -6.94
C GLU A 23 -7.56 12.12 -7.37
N ALA A 24 -6.26 12.38 -7.54
CA ALA A 24 -5.31 11.35 -7.95
C ALA A 24 -5.06 10.33 -6.81
N PRO A 25 -4.99 9.01 -7.11
CA PRO A 25 -4.65 8.01 -6.11
C PRO A 25 -3.26 8.23 -5.50
N THR A 26 -3.10 7.85 -4.24
CA THR A 26 -1.78 7.68 -3.64
C THR A 26 -1.03 6.57 -4.38
N SER A 27 0.21 6.84 -4.80
CA SER A 27 1.06 5.90 -5.54
C SER A 27 2.24 5.45 -4.68
N ILE A 28 2.33 4.15 -4.39
CA ILE A 28 3.40 3.52 -3.60
C ILE A 28 4.20 2.58 -4.51
N VAL A 29 5.52 2.77 -4.59
CA VAL A 29 6.40 1.83 -5.32
C VAL A 29 6.62 0.58 -4.48
N VAL A 30 6.46 -0.59 -5.10
CA VAL A 30 6.62 -1.90 -4.45
C VAL A 30 7.74 -2.67 -5.16
N PRO A 31 8.99 -2.60 -4.67
CA PRO A 31 10.14 -3.15 -5.39
C PRO A 31 10.14 -4.68 -5.39
N GLN A 32 10.25 -5.30 -6.57
CA GLN A 32 10.32 -6.78 -6.69
C GLN A 32 11.46 -7.39 -5.87
N ARG A 33 12.59 -6.69 -5.70
CA ARG A 33 13.70 -7.16 -4.84
C ARG A 33 13.26 -7.38 -3.38
N VAL A 34 12.31 -6.61 -2.89
CA VAL A 34 11.79 -6.71 -1.50
C VAL A 34 10.65 -7.73 -1.42
N TYR A 35 9.86 -7.85 -2.50
CA TYR A 35 8.67 -8.69 -2.62
C TYR A 35 8.80 -9.67 -3.80
N PRO A 36 9.77 -10.61 -3.76
CA PRO A 36 10.08 -11.47 -4.90
C PRO A 36 8.89 -12.36 -5.32
N ASP A 37 8.10 -12.80 -4.35
CA ASP A 37 6.94 -13.68 -4.56
C ASP A 37 5.60 -12.91 -4.51
N GLY A 38 5.68 -11.59 -4.70
CA GLY A 38 4.54 -10.69 -4.59
C GLY A 38 4.23 -10.24 -3.17
N TYR A 39 3.10 -9.58 -3.01
CA TYR A 39 2.70 -8.93 -1.76
C TYR A 39 1.21 -9.03 -1.49
N ARG A 40 0.85 -8.92 -0.21
CA ARG A 40 -0.51 -8.68 0.25
C ARG A 40 -0.64 -7.22 0.67
N VAL A 41 -1.82 -6.64 0.42
CA VAL A 41 -2.19 -5.30 0.89
C VAL A 41 -3.42 -5.40 1.76
N GLU A 42 -3.37 -4.71 2.89
CA GLU A 42 -4.53 -4.41 3.71
C GLU A 42 -4.70 -2.88 3.70
N VAL A 43 -5.90 -2.41 3.35
CA VAL A 43 -6.25 -0.98 3.33
C VAL A 43 -7.50 -0.74 4.18
N SER A 44 -7.47 0.32 4.97
CA SER A 44 -8.66 0.91 5.60
C SER A 44 -8.81 2.37 5.18
N GLY A 45 -10.04 2.81 4.91
CA GLY A 45 -10.35 4.18 4.47
C GLY A 45 -9.99 4.46 3.01
N GLY A 46 -9.67 3.43 2.23
CA GLY A 46 -9.37 3.54 0.81
C GLY A 46 -9.47 2.21 0.09
N THR A 47 -9.42 2.28 -1.24
CA THR A 47 -9.57 1.16 -2.16
C THR A 47 -8.32 1.02 -3.03
N VAL A 48 -7.81 -0.21 -3.17
CA VAL A 48 -6.71 -0.51 -4.10
C VAL A 48 -7.23 -0.47 -5.54
N THR A 49 -6.56 0.28 -6.41
CA THR A 49 -6.94 0.44 -7.83
C THR A 49 -5.94 -0.16 -8.81
N SER A 50 -4.76 -0.58 -8.35
CA SER A 50 -3.76 -1.25 -9.18
C SER A 50 -4.07 -2.74 -9.34
N ALA A 51 -3.62 -3.34 -10.44
CA ALA A 51 -3.65 -4.80 -10.60
C ALA A 51 -2.86 -5.50 -9.45
N PRO A 52 -3.22 -6.74 -9.08
CA PRO A 52 -2.47 -7.52 -8.11
C PRO A 52 -0.97 -7.61 -8.47
N ASN A 53 -0.10 -7.52 -7.46
CA ASN A 53 1.35 -7.61 -7.61
C ASN A 53 2.00 -6.58 -8.56
N SER A 54 1.32 -5.46 -8.84
CA SER A 54 1.90 -4.34 -9.59
C SER A 54 3.13 -3.77 -8.87
N GLY A 55 4.18 -3.42 -9.62
CA GLY A 55 5.34 -2.69 -9.06
C GLY A 55 4.99 -1.28 -8.55
N ARG A 56 3.77 -0.81 -8.81
CA ARG A 56 3.18 0.41 -8.27
C ARG A 56 1.78 0.12 -7.75
N LEU A 57 1.64 0.16 -6.43
CA LEU A 57 0.39 0.07 -5.71
C LEU A 57 -0.30 1.44 -5.74
N THR A 58 -1.56 1.49 -6.19
CA THR A 58 -2.38 2.71 -6.15
C THR A 58 -3.54 2.54 -5.19
N VAL A 59 -3.74 3.53 -4.32
CA VAL A 59 -4.82 3.56 -3.32
C VAL A 59 -5.61 4.86 -3.48
N LEU A 60 -6.90 4.75 -3.80
CA LEU A 60 -7.83 5.86 -3.80
C LEU A 60 -8.47 5.96 -2.42
N ALA A 61 -8.49 7.15 -1.82
CA ALA A 61 -9.15 7.34 -0.53
C ALA A 61 -10.67 7.32 -0.70
N ASP A 62 -11.39 6.72 0.26
CA ASP A 62 -12.87 6.66 0.21
C ASP A 62 -13.51 7.98 0.71
N GLY A 63 -12.73 8.84 1.36
CA GLY A 63 -13.15 10.13 1.90
C GLY A 63 -12.01 10.88 2.58
N ILE A 64 -12.34 11.80 3.50
CA ILE A 64 -11.35 12.64 4.21
C ILE A 64 -10.78 12.02 5.49
N GLY A 65 -11.26 10.82 5.87
CA GLY A 65 -10.78 10.08 7.03
C GLY A 65 -9.34 9.60 6.86
N GLU A 66 -8.71 9.18 7.95
CA GLU A 66 -7.37 8.59 7.86
C GLU A 66 -7.38 7.32 7.00
N VAL A 67 -6.38 7.21 6.12
CA VAL A 67 -6.11 6.00 5.35
C VAL A 67 -4.93 5.27 5.97
N MET A 68 -5.06 3.97 6.15
CA MET A 68 -3.96 3.08 6.54
C MET A 68 -3.73 2.06 5.45
N VAL A 69 -2.48 1.94 5.01
CA VAL A 69 -2.01 0.93 4.08
C VAL A 69 -0.98 0.06 4.78
N ARG A 70 -1.16 -1.25 4.74
CA ARG A 70 -0.16 -2.23 5.17
C ARG A 70 0.18 -3.13 4.01
N VAL A 71 1.47 -3.26 3.71
CA VAL A 71 2.01 -4.17 2.71
C VAL A 71 2.90 -5.18 3.39
N THR A 72 2.68 -6.46 3.12
CA THR A 72 3.54 -7.56 3.58
C THR A 72 3.91 -8.45 2.41
N ARG A 73 5.03 -9.16 2.51
CA ARG A 73 5.34 -10.24 1.55
C ARG A 73 4.19 -11.26 1.54
N SER A 74 3.88 -11.78 0.36
CA SER A 74 3.07 -12.99 0.28
C SER A 74 3.91 -14.15 0.83
N ALA A 75 3.33 -15.01 1.66
CA ALA A 75 3.89 -16.35 1.84
C ALA A 75 3.61 -17.11 0.54
N ASP A 76 4.61 -17.82 0.02
CA ASP A 76 4.67 -18.54 -1.26
C ASP A 76 3.33 -18.90 -1.91
N GLY A 77 3.24 -18.61 -3.21
CA GLY A 77 2.04 -18.81 -4.03
C GLY A 77 1.48 -20.23 -3.96
N VAL A 78 0.21 -20.31 -3.55
CA VAL A 78 -0.72 -21.39 -3.88
C VAL A 78 -1.78 -20.82 -4.80
#